data_AF-A0AAU5DA87-F1
#
_entry.id   AF-A0AAU5DA87-F1
#
_cell.length_a   1.000
_cell.length_b   1.000
_cell.length_c   1.000
_cell.angle_alpha   90.00
_cell.angle_beta   90.00
_cell.angle_gamma   90.00
#
_symmetry.space_group_name_H-M   'P 1'
#
loop_
_entity.id
_entity.type
_entity.pdbx_description
1 polymer ?
#
loop_
_entity_poly.entity_id
_entity_poly.type
_entity_poly.pdbx_seq_one_letter_code
_entity_poly.pdbx_strand_id
1 'polypeptide(L)' 'MPRPHGFTYEQRGDGSVVITHQGRAAGTLRGGRAEKFLAEVESGDGQLVMARWTGAYKFGNERAARNHPRNRR' A
#
# COMPACT_ATOMS: atom_id res chain seq x y z
N MET A 1 -0.03 -1.17 -20.26
CA MET A 1 0.49 -0.46 -19.06
C MET A 1 1.52 -1.36 -18.38
N PRO A 2 2.69 -0.85 -17.99
CA PRO A 2 3.71 -1.67 -17.33
C PRO A 2 3.21 -2.12 -15.95
N ARG A 3 3.10 -3.44 -15.71
CA ARG A 3 2.65 -3.95 -14.41
C ARG A 3 3.58 -3.44 -13.30
N PRO A 4 3.05 -2.95 -12.16
CA PRO A 4 3.89 -2.57 -11.03
C PRO A 4 4.71 -3.78 -10.57
N HIS A 5 5.99 -3.55 -10.29
CA HIS A 5 6.94 -4.58 -9.90
C HIS A 5 8.03 -3.95 -9.03
N GLY A 6 8.81 -4.76 -8.31
CA GLY A 6 9.90 -4.28 -7.47
C GLY A 6 9.44 -3.66 -6.15
N PHE A 7 8.18 -3.88 -5.74
CA PHE A 7 7.71 -3.57 -4.40
C PHE A 7 7.99 -4.73 -3.45
N THR A 8 8.39 -4.38 -2.24
CA THR A 8 8.54 -5.28 -1.10
C THR A 8 7.96 -4.61 0.13
N TYR A 9 7.59 -5.38 1.15
CA TYR A 9 7.19 -4.83 2.43
C TYR A 9 7.82 -5.61 3.58
N GLU A 10 7.97 -4.94 4.71
CA GLU A 10 8.48 -5.51 5.94
C GLU A 10 7.55 -5.11 7.09
N GLN A 11 7.06 -6.10 7.83
CA GLN A 11 6.34 -5.86 9.08
C GLN A 11 7.36 -5.78 10.22
N ARG A 12 7.29 -4.70 10.99
CA ARG A 12 8.13 -4.47 12.17
C ARG A 12 7.41 -4.93 13.43
N GLY A 13 8.19 -5.21 14.48
CA GLY A 13 7.66 -5.67 15.78
C GLY A 13 6.76 -4.67 16.50
N ASP A 14 6.77 -3.39 16.10
CA ASP A 14 5.85 -2.35 16.59
C ASP A 14 4.49 -2.36 15.86
N GLY A 15 4.26 -3.32 14.97
CA GLY A 15 3.06 -3.43 14.14
C GLY A 15 3.03 -2.44 12.98
N SER A 16 4.13 -1.74 12.69
CA SER A 16 4.26 -0.93 11.49
C SER A 16 4.68 -1.78 10.28
N VAL A 17 4.30 -1.33 9.09
CA VAL A 17 4.70 -1.96 7.83
C VAL A 17 5.40 -0.93 6.95
N VAL A 18 6.64 -1.22 6.58
CA VAL A 18 7.42 -0.40 5.66
C VAL A 18 7.32 -1.00 4.27
N ILE A 19 6.86 -0.22 3.31
CA ILE A 19 6.82 -0.59 1.90
C ILE A 19 8.03 0.03 1.23
N THR A 20 8.79 -0.78 0.50
CA THR A 20 9.95 -0.39 -0.28
C THR A 20 9.70 -0.64 -1.76
N HIS A 21 10.22 0.22 -2.62
CA HIS A 21 10.19 0.07 -4.06
C HIS A 21 11.59 0.29 -4.59
N GLN A 22 12.15 -0.72 -5.28
CA GLN A 22 13.50 -0.67 -5.85
C GLN A 22 14.56 -0.22 -4.83
N GLY A 23 14.48 -0.75 -3.61
CA GLY A 23 15.41 -0.47 -2.52
C GLY A 23 15.20 0.86 -1.78
N ARG A 24 14.17 1.66 -2.13
CA ARG A 24 13.84 2.92 -1.43
C ARG A 24 12.52 2.80 -0.69
N ALA A 25 12.44 3.36 0.53
CA ALA A 25 11.18 3.40 1.27
C ALA A 25 10.15 4.23 0.50
N ALA A 26 9.07 3.57 0.08
CA ALA A 26 7.95 4.16 -0.64
C ALA A 26 6.84 4.63 0.33
N GLY A 27 6.75 4.02 1.51
CA GLY A 27 5.83 4.46 2.56
C GLY A 27 5.92 3.64 3.83
N THR A 28 5.35 4.14 4.92
CA THR A 28 5.21 3.40 6.19
C THR A 28 3.76 3.48 6.66
N LEU A 29 3.18 2.32 6.95
CA LEU A 29 1.83 2.13 7.46
C LEU A 29 1.91 1.73 8.93
N ARG A 30 0.94 2.16 9.74
CA ARG A 30 0.90 1.89 11.18
C ARG A 30 -0.53 1.60 11.64
N GLY A 31 -0.67 0.84 12.72
CA GLY A 31 -1.95 0.46 13.31
C GLY A 31 -2.90 -0.18 12.29
N GLY A 32 -4.19 0.15 12.35
CA GLY A 32 -5.20 -0.44 11.44
C GLY A 32 -4.97 -0.25 9.94
N ARG A 33 -4.09 0.69 9.52
CA ARG A 33 -3.68 0.78 8.10
C ARG A 33 -2.72 -0.33 7.71
N ALA A 34 -1.82 -0.73 8.61
CA ALA A 34 -0.90 -1.84 8.37
C ALA A 34 -1.66 -3.15 8.26
N GLU A 35 -2.59 -3.41 9.18
CA GLU A 35 -3.43 -4.61 9.16
C GLU A 35 -4.27 -4.69 7.87
N LYS A 36 -4.92 -3.59 7.48
CA LYS A 36 -5.69 -3.54 6.24
C LYS A 36 -4.83 -3.76 5.00
N PHE A 37 -3.62 -3.21 4.98
CA PHE A 37 -2.68 -3.43 3.88
C PHE A 37 -2.28 -4.90 3.77
N LEU A 38 -1.94 -5.55 4.89
CA LEU A 38 -1.55 -6.96 4.91
C LEU A 38 -2.68 -7.86 4.38
N ALA A 39 -3.92 -7.62 4.83
CA ALA A 39 -5.08 -8.34 4.32
C ALA A 39 -5.31 -8.13 2.81
N GLU A 40 -5.16 -6.90 2.30
CA GLU A 40 -5.27 -6.64 0.85
C GLU A 40 -4.14 -7.31 0.05
N VAL A 41 -2.91 -7.32 0.55
CA VAL A 41 -1.76 -7.98 -0.10
C VAL A 41 -1.91 -9.49 -0.15
N GLU A 42 -2.42 -10.11 0.92
CA GLU A 42 -2.66 -11.56 0.97
C GLU A 42 -3.80 -12.00 0.04
N SER A 43 -4.82 -11.15 -0.12
CA SER A 43 -6.01 -11.48 -0.94
C SER A 43 -5.84 -11.23 -2.45
N GLY A 44 -4.76 -10.57 -2.88
CA GLY A 44 -4.67 -10.01 -4.23
C GLY A 44 -3.25 -9.98 -4.80
N ASP A 45 -3.08 -9.22 -5.89
CA ASP A 45 -1.76 -8.99 -6.49
C ASP A 45 -0.98 -8.00 -5.61
N GLY A 46 -0.08 -8.54 -4.77
CA GLY A 46 0.69 -7.77 -3.81
C GLY A 46 1.45 -6.58 -4.43
N GLN A 47 1.96 -6.69 -5.66
CA GLN A 47 2.65 -5.59 -6.32
C GLN A 47 1.68 -4.45 -6.67
N LEU A 48 0.50 -4.80 -7.17
CA LEU A 48 -0.55 -3.82 -7.48
C LEU A 48 -1.08 -3.14 -6.22
N VAL A 49 -1.27 -3.91 -5.14
CA VAL A 49 -1.70 -3.38 -3.84
C VAL A 49 -0.67 -2.41 -3.28
N MET A 50 0.62 -2.79 -3.26
CA MET A 50 1.70 -1.92 -2.79
C MET A 50 1.80 -0.63 -3.61
N ALA A 51 1.71 -0.70 -4.94
CA ALA A 51 1.72 0.47 -5.81
C ALA A 51 0.54 1.42 -5.55
N ARG A 52 -0.64 0.88 -5.26
CA ARG A 52 -1.84 1.66 -4.90
C ARG A 52 -1.70 2.35 -3.53
N TRP A 53 -1.19 1.63 -2.54
CA TRP A 53 -1.04 2.14 -1.17
C TRP A 53 0.05 3.21 -1.04
N THR A 54 1.10 3.12 -1.86
CA THR A 54 2.21 4.10 -1.89
C THR A 54 1.94 5.30 -2.78
N GLY A 55 0.83 5.30 -3.54
CA GLY A 55 0.52 6.38 -4.48
C GLY A 55 1.44 6.44 -5.69
N ALA A 56 2.31 5.44 -5.89
CA ALA A 56 3.28 5.40 -6.99
C ALA A 56 2.63 5.15 -8.37
N TYR A 57 1.36 4.75 -8.43
CA TYR A 57 0.66 4.46 -9.69
C TYR A 57 -0.36 5.54 -10.04
N LYS A 58 0.02 6.41 -10.98
CA LYS A 58 -0.61 7.71 -11.32
C LYS A 58 -1.99 7.66 -12.00
N PHE A 59 -2.72 6.54 -11.99
CA PHE A 59 -3.97 6.41 -12.77
C PHE A 59 -5.17 5.74 -12.06
N GLY A 60 -5.04 5.24 -10.82
CA GLY A 60 -6.08 4.38 -10.25
C GLY A 60 -6.69 4.78 -8.90
N ASN A 61 -6.11 5.76 -8.18
CA ASN A 61 -6.48 5.96 -6.78
C ASN A 61 -7.66 6.94 -6.54
N GLU A 62 -8.25 7.49 -7.61
CA GLU A 62 -9.35 8.48 -7.49
C GLU A 62 -10.60 7.90 -6.83
N ARG A 63 -10.89 6.60 -7.00
CA ARG A 63 -12.11 5.96 -6.43
C ARG A 63 -11.91 5.33 -5.05
N ALA A 64 -10.73 4.76 -4.77
CA ALA A 64 -10.46 4.13 -3.48
C ALA A 64 -10.25 5.14 -2.35
N ALA A 65 -9.70 6.32 -2.65
CA ALA A 65 -9.51 7.40 -1.67
C ALA A 65 -10.85 8.00 -1.22
N ARG A 66 -11.82 8.18 -2.14
CA ARG A 66 -13.15 8.76 -1.82
C ARG A 66 -13.98 7.91 -0.86
N ASN A 67 -13.86 6.58 -0.90
CA ASN A 67 -14.54 5.67 0.03
C ASN A 67 -13.71 5.33 1.27
N HIS A 68 -12.50 5.88 1.40
CA HIS A 68 -11.73 5.71 2.62
C HIS A 68 -12.44 6.48 3.75
N PRO A 69 -12.56 5.92 4.97
CA PRO A 69 -13.12 6.64 6.13
C PRO A 69 -12.37 7.92 6.54
N ARG A 70 -11.32 8.33 5.82
CA ARG A 70 -10.63 9.62 5.98
C ARG A 70 -11.19 10.72 5.07
N ASN A 71 -11.93 10.35 4.03
CA ASN A 71 -12.47 11.25 3.01
C ASN A 71 -13.99 11.49 3.17
N ARG A 72 -14.60 10.87 4.20
CA ARG A 72 -15.88 11.27 4.78
C ARG A 72 -15.58 12.21 5.95
N ARG A 73 -15.32 13.47 5.65
CA ARG A 73 -15.46 14.58 6.59
C ARG A 73 -16.41 15.57 5.97
#